data_AF-A0A1S1WTX9-F1
#
_entry.id   AF-A0A1S1WTX9-F1
#
_cell.length_a   1.000
_cell.length_b   1.000
_cell.length_c   1.000
_cell.angle_alpha   90.00
_cell.angle_beta   90.00
_cell.angle_gamma   90.00
#
_symmetry.space_group_name_H-M   'P 1'
#
loop_
_entity.id
_entity.type
_entity.pdbx_description
1 polymer ?
#
loop_
_entity_poly.entity_id
_entity_poly.type
_entity_poly.pdbx_seq_one_letter_code
_entity_poly.pdbx_strand_id
1 'polypeptide(L)'
;MFKSIAYCCLAIATLLPAGGAAAASELDAARAWYWQHPYQPEAINRLALQLVKAGSVGSAIVLLERAARIAPDREDIQANLLRLKSGSRRVANEPWAEAANPSAEATVGAPIGQQALPAPWPLAEVKP
;
A
#
# COMPACT_ATOMS: atom_id res chain seq x y z
N MET A 1 48.90 -33.63 2.57
CA MET A 1 49.72 -32.42 2.84
C MET A 1 49.64 -31.59 1.57
N PHE A 2 49.05 -30.40 1.46
CA PHE A 2 48.92 -29.24 2.36
C PHE A 2 47.57 -28.53 2.14
N LYS A 3 47.02 -28.00 3.23
CA LYS A 3 45.86 -27.08 3.25
C LYS A 3 46.42 -25.65 3.32
N SER A 4 45.97 -24.76 2.43
CA SER A 4 46.08 -23.29 2.56
C SER A 4 44.77 -22.74 2.01
N ILE A 5 43.82 -22.28 2.83
CA ILE A 5 43.85 -21.07 3.68
C ILE A 5 44.34 -19.86 2.88
N ALA A 6 43.41 -19.25 2.15
CA ALA A 6 43.47 -17.86 1.76
C ALA A 6 42.13 -17.22 2.16
N TYR A 7 41.97 -17.02 3.48
CA TYR A 7 41.10 -16.00 4.02
C TYR A 7 41.65 -14.64 3.60
N CYS A 8 41.01 -13.94 2.68
CA CYS A 8 41.23 -12.49 2.54
C CYS A 8 40.08 -11.80 1.79
N CYS A 9 38.88 -11.84 2.38
CA CYS A 9 37.82 -10.85 2.14
C CYS A 9 36.98 -10.79 3.42
N LEU A 10 37.62 -10.37 4.52
CA LEU A 10 36.94 -10.03 5.77
C LEU A 10 36.70 -8.51 5.75
N ALA A 11 35.47 -8.11 6.11
CA ALA A 11 34.91 -6.76 6.17
C ALA A 11 34.61 -6.15 4.79
N ILE A 12 33.39 -5.68 4.49
CA ILE A 12 32.77 -4.52 5.15
C ILE A 12 31.23 -4.65 5.13
N ALA A 13 30.65 -4.45 6.30
CA ALA A 13 29.33 -3.88 6.60
C ALA A 13 28.15 -4.14 5.64
N THR A 14 27.23 -5.00 6.06
CA THR A 14 25.79 -4.77 5.80
C THR A 14 24.94 -5.12 7.01
N LEU A 15 25.30 -4.56 8.18
CA LEU A 15 24.31 -4.33 9.22
C LEU A 15 23.67 -2.95 8.96
N LEU A 16 22.91 -2.84 7.87
CA LEU A 16 21.98 -1.73 7.68
C LEU A 16 20.61 -2.25 8.13
N PRO A 17 19.97 -1.65 9.15
CA PRO A 17 18.66 -2.10 9.57
C PRO A 17 17.71 -1.93 8.38
N ALA A 18 17.08 -3.02 7.97
CA ALA A 18 16.12 -3.11 6.88
C ALA A 18 14.81 -2.32 7.14
N GLY A 19 14.85 -1.24 7.92
CA GLY A 19 13.69 -0.42 8.25
C GLY A 19 13.18 0.39 7.06
N GLY A 20 14.05 0.73 6.10
CA GLY A 20 13.65 1.48 4.90
C GLY A 20 13.06 0.59 3.79
N ALA A 21 13.66 -0.57 3.56
CA ALA A 21 13.22 -1.49 2.51
C ALA A 21 11.88 -2.15 2.84
N ALA A 22 11.64 -2.50 4.12
CA ALA A 22 10.36 -3.05 4.56
C ALA A 22 9.21 -2.02 4.47
N ALA A 23 9.49 -0.75 4.76
CA ALA A 23 8.49 0.31 4.62
C ALA A 23 8.14 0.59 3.14
N ALA A 24 9.14 0.52 2.25
CA ALA A 24 8.91 0.63 0.80
C ALA A 24 8.06 -0.54 0.28
N SER A 25 8.35 -1.77 0.71
CA SER A 25 7.57 -2.94 0.29
C SER A 25 6.14 -2.92 0.85
N GLU A 26 5.93 -2.46 2.09
CA GLU A 26 4.59 -2.30 2.66
C GLU A 26 3.76 -1.23 1.93
N LEU A 27 4.38 -0.12 1.55
CA LEU A 27 3.72 0.93 0.78
C LEU A 27 3.33 0.43 -0.61
N ASP A 28 4.21 -0.31 -1.27
CA ASP A 28 3.93 -0.85 -2.61
C ASP A 28 2.85 -1.93 -2.57
N ALA A 29 2.83 -2.79 -1.54
CA ALA A 29 1.74 -3.73 -1.30
C ALA A 29 0.41 -3.00 -1.05
N ALA A 30 0.43 -1.92 -0.25
CA ALA A 30 -0.78 -1.12 -0.02
C ALA A 30 -1.28 -0.42 -1.28
N ARG A 31 -0.38 0.04 -2.17
CA ARG A 31 -0.74 0.59 -3.48
C ARG A 31 -1.36 -0.48 -4.37
N ALA A 32 -0.75 -1.67 -4.44
CA ALA A 32 -1.28 -2.78 -5.22
C ALA A 32 -2.69 -3.18 -4.77
N TRP A 33 -2.91 -3.25 -3.45
CA TRP A 33 -4.22 -3.55 -2.91
C TRP A 33 -5.25 -2.44 -3.18
N TYR A 34 -4.84 -1.18 -3.04
CA TYR A 34 -5.68 -0.03 -3.40
C TYR A 34 -6.13 -0.09 -4.87
N TRP A 35 -5.27 -0.51 -5.80
CA TRP A 35 -5.64 -0.63 -7.22
C TRP A 35 -6.70 -1.70 -7.48
N GLN A 36 -6.74 -2.75 -6.66
CA GLN A 36 -7.79 -3.79 -6.73
C GLN A 36 -9.09 -3.32 -6.05
N HIS A 37 -9.00 -2.41 -5.07
CA HIS A 37 -10.12 -1.96 -4.25
C HIS A 37 -10.20 -0.42 -4.09
N PRO A 38 -10.28 0.37 -5.19
CA PRO A 38 -10.08 1.81 -5.13
C PRO A 38 -11.22 2.60 -4.45
N TYR A 39 -12.31 1.92 -4.08
CA TYR A 39 -13.48 2.50 -3.40
C TYR A 39 -13.73 1.87 -2.02
N GLN A 40 -12.93 0.90 -1.58
CA GLN A 40 -13.08 0.32 -0.24
C GLN A 40 -12.40 1.24 0.80
N PRO A 41 -13.13 1.71 1.83
CA PRO A 41 -12.57 2.56 2.88
C PRO A 41 -11.33 1.95 3.55
N GLU A 42 -11.28 0.63 3.70
CA GLU A 42 -10.15 -0.11 4.28
C GLU A 42 -8.89 0.01 3.43
N ALA A 43 -9.02 -0.14 2.11
CA ALA A 43 -7.92 0.01 1.16
C ALA A 43 -7.36 1.44 1.14
N ILE A 44 -8.26 2.41 1.18
CA ILE A 44 -7.89 3.82 1.27
C ILE A 44 -7.19 4.11 2.61
N ASN A 45 -7.74 3.65 3.73
CA ASN A 45 -7.17 3.82 5.06
C ASN A 45 -5.76 3.22 5.12
N ARG A 46 -5.60 1.98 4.66
CA ARG A 46 -4.31 1.29 4.66
C ARG A 46 -3.23 2.00 3.85
N LEU A 47 -3.56 2.42 2.63
CA LEU A 47 -2.62 3.21 1.82
C LEU A 47 -2.25 4.52 2.54
N ALA A 48 -3.21 5.20 3.15
CA ALA A 48 -2.95 6.40 3.92
C ALA A 48 -1.97 6.16 5.08
N LEU A 49 -2.14 5.08 5.86
CA LEU A 49 -1.22 4.75 6.95
C LEU A 49 0.22 4.54 6.46
N GLN A 50 0.39 3.83 5.34
CA GLN A 50 1.71 3.60 4.74
C GLN A 50 2.32 4.89 4.16
N LEU A 51 1.50 5.76 3.59
CA LEU A 51 1.95 7.09 3.14
C LEU A 51 2.41 7.97 4.30
N VAL A 52 1.78 7.88 5.48
CA VAL A 52 2.25 8.60 6.68
C VAL A 52 3.62 8.07 7.12
N LYS A 53 3.82 6.74 7.16
CA LYS A 53 5.12 6.13 7.45
C LYS A 53 6.20 6.56 6.45
N ALA A 54 5.84 6.67 5.17
CA ALA A 54 6.71 7.18 4.11
C ALA A 54 6.89 8.71 4.11
N GLY A 55 6.27 9.44 5.04
CA GLY A 55 6.38 10.90 5.17
C GLY A 55 5.45 11.71 4.27
N SER A 56 4.64 11.07 3.42
CA SER A 56 3.67 11.72 2.53
C SER A 56 2.33 12.01 3.24
N VAL A 57 2.39 12.82 4.30
CA VAL A 57 1.24 13.09 5.19
C VAL A 57 0.10 13.81 4.45
N GLY A 58 0.41 14.75 3.55
CA GLY A 58 -0.61 15.47 2.77
C GLY A 58 -1.46 14.52 1.91
N SER A 59 -0.81 13.59 1.20
CA SER A 59 -1.49 12.56 0.40
C SER A 59 -2.35 11.64 1.26
N ALA A 60 -1.87 11.28 2.45
CA ALA A 60 -2.62 10.46 3.40
C ALA A 60 -3.90 11.15 3.90
N ILE A 61 -3.84 12.47 4.18
CA ILE A 61 -5.02 13.24 4.60
C ILE A 61 -6.07 13.23 3.49
N VAL A 62 -5.69 13.51 2.24
CA VAL A 62 -6.62 13.51 1.10
C VAL A 62 -7.31 12.15 0.94
N LEU A 63 -6.56 11.05 1.08
CA LEU A 63 -7.13 9.70 1.06
C LEU A 63 -8.12 9.48 2.21
N LEU A 64 -7.77 9.83 3.44
CA LEU A 64 -8.66 9.67 4.59
C LEU A 64 -9.92 10.53 4.49
N GLU A 65 -9.85 11.75 3.92
CA GLU A 65 -11.02 12.58 3.64
C GLU A 65 -11.95 11.96 2.59
N ARG A 66 -11.39 11.24 1.61
CA ARG A 66 -12.18 10.46 0.67
C ARG A 66 -12.82 9.27 1.38
N ALA A 67 -12.07 8.55 2.20
CA ALA A 67 -12.59 7.39 2.94
C ALA A 67 -13.72 7.78 3.89
N ALA A 68 -13.58 8.91 4.60
CA ALA A 68 -14.61 9.46 5.50
C ALA A 68 -15.89 9.90 4.76
N ARG A 69 -15.79 10.25 3.47
CA ARG A 69 -16.97 10.53 2.63
C ARG A 69 -17.68 9.24 2.18
N ILE A 70 -16.94 8.15 2.01
CA ILE A 70 -17.49 6.84 1.60
C ILE A 70 -18.15 6.15 2.80
N ALA A 71 -17.48 6.15 3.94
CA ALA A 71 -17.95 5.52 5.18
C ALA A 71 -17.85 6.52 6.34
N PRO A 72 -18.86 7.39 6.51
CA PRO A 72 -18.85 8.42 7.54
C PRO A 72 -19.02 7.87 8.95
N ASP A 73 -19.45 6.63 9.11
CA ASP A 73 -19.64 5.92 10.40
C ASP A 73 -18.37 5.22 10.90
N ARG A 74 -17.31 5.19 10.10
CA ARG A 74 -16.06 4.49 10.42
C ARG A 74 -15.16 5.29 11.37
N GLU A 75 -15.26 4.96 12.65
CA GLU A 75 -14.52 5.59 13.74
C GLU A 75 -13.00 5.52 13.57
N ASP A 76 -12.47 4.40 13.04
CA ASP A 76 -11.04 4.22 12.76
C ASP A 76 -10.51 5.26 11.76
N ILE A 77 -11.27 5.49 10.69
CA ILE A 77 -10.92 6.46 9.64
C ILE A 77 -11.02 7.88 10.19
N GLN A 78 -12.08 8.20 10.93
CA GLN A 78 -12.24 9.51 11.55
C GLN A 78 -11.13 9.81 12.55
N ALA A 79 -10.77 8.84 13.39
CA ALA A 79 -9.69 8.99 14.38
C ALA A 79 -8.33 9.20 13.70
N ASN A 80 -8.05 8.46 12.62
CA ASN A 80 -6.85 8.66 11.81
C ASN A 80 -6.83 10.07 11.20
N LEU A 81 -7.93 10.50 10.60
CA LEU A 81 -8.03 11.83 9.98
C LEU A 81 -7.85 12.96 10.99
N LEU A 82 -8.54 12.88 12.13
CA LEU A 82 -8.45 13.87 13.20
C LEU A 82 -7.01 13.99 13.72
N ARG A 83 -6.35 12.86 13.95
CA ARG A 83 -4.95 12.81 14.39
C ARG A 83 -3.99 13.43 13.39
N LEU A 84 -4.16 13.14 12.09
CA LEU A 84 -3.31 13.76 11.07
C LEU A 84 -3.59 15.26 10.93
N LYS A 85 -4.85 15.69 11.00
CA LYS A 85 -5.25 17.10 10.95
C LYS A 85 -4.76 17.89 12.17
N SER A 86 -4.63 17.24 13.32
CA SER A 86 -4.03 17.86 14.52
C SER A 86 -2.50 17.93 14.47
N GLY A 87 -1.87 17.56 13.35
CA GLY A 87 -0.41 17.58 13.16
C GLY A 87 0.33 16.37 13.72
N SER A 88 -0.38 15.38 14.29
CA SER A 88 0.26 14.16 14.80
C SER A 88 0.52 13.19 13.65
N ARG A 89 1.78 12.87 13.40
CA ARG A 89 2.22 11.94 12.35
C ARG A 89 2.23 10.47 12.79
N ARG A 90 1.76 10.18 14.01
CA ARG A 90 1.70 8.81 14.52
C ARG A 90 0.45 8.15 13.96
N VAL A 91 0.59 6.91 13.51
CA VAL A 91 -0.52 6.07 13.04
C VAL A 91 -0.45 4.73 13.74
N ALA A 92 -1.62 4.16 14.04
CA ALA A 92 -1.72 2.82 14.60
C ALA A 92 -1.10 1.83 13.60
N ASN A 93 -0.17 1.01 14.08
CA ASN A 93 0.48 0.00 13.27
C ASN A 93 -0.26 -1.31 13.50
N GLU A 94 -1.35 -1.52 12.78
CA GLU A 94 -1.98 -2.84 12.74
C GLU A 94 -1.20 -3.71 11.74
N PRO A 95 -0.52 -4.77 12.20
CA PRO A 95 0.07 -5.75 11.30
C PRO A 95 -1.08 -6.42 10.57
N TRP A 96 -1.17 -6.15 9.28
CA TRP A 96 -2.16 -6.80 8.44
C TRP A 96 -1.68 -8.24 8.22
N ALA A 97 -2.42 -9.23 8.74
CA ALA A 97 -2.40 -10.54 8.10
C ALA A 97 -3.10 -10.37 6.75
N GLU A 98 -2.55 -10.96 5.69
CA GLU A 98 -3.24 -11.14 4.41
C GLU A 98 -4.67 -11.58 4.74
N ALA A 99 -5.65 -10.68 4.59
CA ALA A 99 -7.03 -11.01 4.86
C ALA A 99 -7.33 -12.18 3.94
N ALA A 100 -7.55 -13.34 4.54
CA ALA A 100 -7.74 -14.62 3.89
C ALA A 100 -8.49 -14.41 2.59
N ASN A 101 -7.80 -14.70 1.49
CA ASN A 101 -8.30 -14.64 0.13
C ASN A 101 -9.66 -15.35 0.05
N PRO A 102 -10.80 -14.65 -0.02
CA PRO A 102 -12.08 -15.32 -0.28
C PRO A 102 -12.20 -15.67 -1.77
N SER A 103 -11.22 -15.31 -2.60
CA SER A 103 -11.19 -15.56 -4.04
C SER A 103 -10.29 -16.74 -4.44
N ALA A 104 -9.69 -17.47 -3.48
CA ALA A 104 -8.93 -18.69 -3.77
C ALA A 104 -9.83 -19.87 -4.19
N GLU A 105 -11.16 -19.75 -4.02
CA GLU A 105 -12.15 -20.71 -4.49
C GLU A 105 -13.00 -20.14 -5.63
N ALA A 106 -12.36 -19.47 -6.60
CA ALA A 106 -12.95 -19.29 -7.93
C ALA A 106 -12.07 -20.00 -8.96
N THR A 107 -12.28 -21.31 -9.03
CA THR A 107 -12.13 -22.17 -10.20
C THR A 107 -10.92 -21.92 -11.09
N VAL A 108 -9.90 -22.76 -10.89
CA VAL A 108 -8.88 -23.08 -11.89
C VAL A 108 -9.55 -23.30 -13.26
N GLY A 109 -9.25 -22.42 -14.24
CA GLY A 109 -9.45 -22.74 -15.66
C GLY A 109 -9.85 -21.58 -16.57
N ALA A 110 -8.87 -20.84 -17.09
CA ALA A 110 -8.82 -20.41 -18.50
C ALA A 110 -7.48 -19.69 -18.78
N PRO A 111 -6.83 -19.92 -19.94
CA PRO A 111 -5.60 -19.22 -20.29
C PRO A 111 -5.89 -17.74 -20.54
N ILE A 112 -5.02 -16.87 -20.01
CA ILE A 112 -5.03 -15.42 -20.25
C ILE A 112 -4.68 -15.19 -21.72
N GLY A 113 -5.69 -15.25 -22.58
CA GLY A 113 -5.60 -14.91 -24.00
C GLY A 113 -6.69 -13.90 -24.32
N GLN A 114 -6.26 -12.69 -24.68
CA GLN A 114 -7.07 -11.70 -25.42
C GLN A 114 -8.19 -10.97 -24.66
N GLN A 115 -8.01 -10.67 -23.37
CA GLN A 115 -8.93 -9.73 -22.71
C GLN A 115 -8.62 -8.30 -23.20
N ALA A 116 -9.39 -7.83 -24.19
CA ALA A 116 -9.31 -6.47 -24.70
C ALA A 116 -9.59 -5.47 -23.57
N LEU A 117 -8.73 -4.46 -23.45
CA LEU A 117 -8.91 -3.37 -22.49
C LEU A 117 -10.29 -2.72 -22.71
N PRO A 118 -11.02 -2.38 -21.63
CA PRO A 118 -12.27 -1.63 -21.77
C PRO A 118 -11.99 -0.30 -22.48
N ALA A 119 -12.95 0.14 -23.31
CA ALA A 119 -12.80 1.36 -24.09
C ALA A 119 -12.45 2.56 -23.19
N PRO A 120 -11.53 3.45 -23.61
CA PRO A 120 -11.20 4.63 -22.84
C PRO A 120 -12.46 5.50 -22.65
N TRP A 121 -12.58 6.07 -21.45
CA TRP A 121 -13.68 6.96 -21.09
C TRP A 121 -13.84 8.09 -22.13
N PRO A 122 -15.05 8.41 -22.58
CA PRO A 122 -15.25 9.43 -23.61
C PRO A 122 -14.76 10.79 -23.09
N LEU A 123 -13.89 11.44 -23.87
CA LEU A 123 -13.49 12.82 -23.62
C LEU A 123 -14.68 13.73 -23.91
N ALA A 124 -14.99 14.63 -22.97
CA ALA A 124 -16.07 15.60 -23.16
C ALA A 124 -15.81 16.44 -24.42
N GLU A 125 -16.77 16.43 -25.34
CA GLU A 125 -16.70 17.24 -26.56
C GLU A 125 -16.69 18.72 -26.18
N VAL A 126 -15.56 19.39 -26.40
CA VAL A 126 -15.48 20.85 -26.32
C VAL A 126 -16.14 21.39 -27.57
N LYS A 127 -17.37 21.90 -27.43
CA LYS A 127 -18.08 22.61 -28.49
C LYS A 127 -17.38 23.96 -28.75
N PRO A 128 -17.11 24.35 -30.02
CA PRO A 128 -16.48 25.61 -30.35
C PRO A 128 -17.35 26.83 -30.01
#